data_AF-A0A1H6EZ42-F1
#
_entry.id   AF-A0A1H6EZ42-F1
#
_cell.length_a   1.000
_cell.length_b   1.000
_cell.length_c   1.000
_cell.angle_alpha   90.00
_cell.angle_beta   90.00
_cell.angle_gamma   90.00
#
_symmetry.space_group_name_H-M   'P 1'
#
loop_
_entity.id
_entity.type
_entity.pdbx_description
1 polymer ?
#
loop_
_entity_poly.entity_id
_entity_poly.type
_entity_poly.pdbx_seq_one_letter_code
_entity_poly.pdbx_strand_id
1 'polypeptide(L)'
;MAAPGTEVVIVPNAVRTGDITLRGAASDPHARARIRAALRRLPQIDRVLDDRTLTSLHAGGKLGDLVAEARPPWGFALGEPPSGRWGGAHGSLREIKVPLLLSGAGIRPGLRPHRPRLIDVAPTIAALLGTRPPAQAQGRDLTGTHR
;
A
#
# COMPACT_ATOMS: atom_id res chain seq x y z
N MET A 1 -7.87 22.11 9.04
CA MET A 1 -8.62 22.12 7.77
C MET A 1 -7.81 22.90 6.75
N ALA A 2 -7.83 22.49 5.47
CA ALA A 2 -7.14 23.24 4.41
C ALA A 2 -7.78 24.62 4.21
N ALA A 3 -6.98 25.62 3.84
CA ALA A 3 -7.46 26.98 3.65
C ALA A 3 -8.48 27.06 2.48
N PRO A 4 -9.38 28.07 2.49
CA PRO A 4 -10.23 28.35 1.34
C PRO A 4 -9.41 28.51 0.07
N GLY A 5 -9.87 27.91 -1.04
CA GLY A 5 -9.17 27.95 -2.32
C GLY A 5 -7.97 27.00 -2.45
N THR A 6 -7.59 26.23 -1.43
CA THR A 6 -6.53 25.22 -1.58
C THR A 6 -6.96 24.14 -2.60
N GLU A 7 -6.25 24.04 -3.71
CA GLU A 7 -6.55 23.10 -4.80
C GLU A 7 -5.85 21.74 -4.66
N VAL A 8 -4.74 21.69 -3.91
CA VAL A 8 -3.96 20.46 -3.68
C VAL A 8 -3.74 20.28 -2.19
N VAL A 9 -4.15 19.14 -1.66
CA VAL A 9 -3.90 18.74 -0.27
C VAL A 9 -2.97 17.54 -0.30
N ILE A 10 -1.84 17.65 0.39
CA ILE A 10 -0.89 16.55 0.56
C ILE A 10 -0.95 16.12 2.02
N VAL A 11 -1.34 14.87 2.25
CA VAL A 11 -1.30 14.22 3.55
C VAL A 11 -0.11 13.26 3.55
N PRO A 12 0.92 13.52 4.37
CA PRO A 12 1.97 12.54 4.60
C PRO A 12 1.37 11.24 5.12
N ASN A 13 1.54 10.15 4.38
CA ASN A 13 1.05 8.84 4.76
C ASN A 13 2.24 7.88 4.87
N ALA A 14 2.69 7.65 6.11
CA ALA A 14 4.00 7.11 6.41
C ALA A 14 5.15 7.95 5.83
N VAL A 15 6.38 7.72 6.30
CA VAL A 15 7.56 8.49 5.84
C VAL A 15 7.77 8.35 4.32
N ARG A 16 7.29 7.26 3.70
CA ARG A 16 7.52 6.94 2.29
C ARG A 16 6.49 7.45 1.30
N THR A 17 5.25 7.73 1.71
CA THR A 17 4.20 8.08 0.75
C THR A 17 3.52 9.40 1.09
N GLY A 18 3.13 10.12 0.04
CA GLY A 18 2.29 11.31 0.12
C GLY A 18 0.97 11.01 -0.55
N ASP A 19 -0.12 11.08 0.22
CA ASP A 19 -1.46 10.97 -0.30
C ASP A 19 -1.94 12.36 -0.76
N ILE A 20 -2.38 12.47 -2.01
CA ILE A 20 -2.60 13.76 -2.69
C ILE A 20 -4.05 13.82 -3.14
N THR A 21 -4.83 14.69 -2.49
CA THR A 21 -6.20 15.00 -2.88
C THR A 21 -6.23 16.29 -3.71
N LEU A 22 -6.85 16.22 -4.87
CA LEU A 22 -7.01 17.33 -5.82
C LEU A 22 -8.43 17.88 -5.72
N ARG A 23 -8.55 19.21 -5.77
CA ARG A 23 -9.81 19.95 -5.61
C ARG A 23 -9.87 21.09 -6.62
N GLY A 24 -11.07 21.60 -6.91
CA GLY A 24 -11.24 22.76 -7.78
C GLY A 24 -10.70 22.52 -9.19
N ALA A 25 -9.89 23.45 -9.72
CA ALA A 25 -9.32 23.29 -11.05
C ALA A 25 -8.28 22.16 -11.11
N ALA A 26 -7.65 21.80 -9.98
CA ALA A 26 -6.69 20.70 -9.94
C ALA A 26 -7.32 19.31 -10.13
N SER A 27 -8.62 19.16 -9.83
CA SER A 27 -9.33 17.88 -10.05
C SER A 27 -9.75 17.65 -11.52
N ASP A 28 -9.62 18.66 -12.39
CA ASP A 28 -9.83 18.50 -13.83
C ASP A 28 -8.91 17.40 -14.40
N PRO A 29 -9.38 16.52 -15.30
CA PRO A 29 -8.57 15.43 -15.84
C PRO A 29 -7.26 15.87 -16.51
N HIS A 30 -7.24 16.99 -17.23
CA HIS A 30 -6.03 17.51 -17.86
C HIS A 30 -5.08 18.11 -16.81
N ALA A 31 -5.61 18.85 -15.84
CA ALA A 31 -4.82 19.35 -14.71
C ALA A 31 -4.18 18.22 -13.90
N ARG A 32 -4.98 17.20 -13.53
CA ARG A 32 -4.51 16.00 -12.82
C ARG A 32 -3.41 15.26 -13.60
N ALA A 33 -3.57 15.10 -14.91
CA ALA A 33 -2.55 14.48 -15.75
C ALA A 33 -1.23 15.28 -15.75
N ARG A 34 -1.31 16.62 -15.83
CA ARG A 34 -0.12 17.50 -15.73
C ARG A 34 0.53 17.41 -14.35
N ILE A 35 -0.25 17.43 -13.27
CA ILE A 35 0.27 17.30 -11.89
C ILE A 35 0.98 15.97 -11.72
N ARG A 36 0.36 14.86 -12.16
CA ARG A 36 1.00 13.53 -12.15
C ARG A 36 2.31 13.53 -12.94
N ALA A 37 2.33 14.13 -14.13
CA ALA A 37 3.53 14.21 -14.95
C ALA A 37 4.64 15.04 -14.28
N ALA A 38 4.29 16.14 -13.62
CA ALA A 38 5.23 16.96 -12.87
C ALA A 38 5.83 16.18 -11.68
N LEU A 39 5.00 15.50 -10.89
CA LEU A 39 5.44 14.67 -9.77
C LEU A 39 6.42 13.57 -10.24
N ARG A 40 6.13 12.91 -11.37
CA ARG A 40 7.00 11.88 -11.96
C ARG A 40 8.37 12.38 -12.42
N ARG A 41 8.51 13.69 -12.67
CA ARG A 41 9.79 14.30 -13.08
C ARG A 41 10.66 14.69 -11.89
N LEU A 42 10.10 14.73 -10.68
CA LEU A 42 10.87 15.07 -9.49
C LEU A 42 11.85 13.95 -9.16
N PRO A 43 13.16 14.25 -9.00
CA PRO A 43 14.13 13.22 -8.62
C PRO A 43 13.87 12.62 -7.23
N GLN A 44 13.06 13.26 -6.39
CA GLN A 44 12.69 12.75 -5.07
C GLN A 44 11.59 11.69 -5.13
N ILE A 45 10.89 11.55 -6.26
CA ILE A 45 9.75 10.65 -6.41
C ILE A 45 10.17 9.40 -7.19
N ASP A 46 9.88 8.24 -6.61
CA ASP A 46 10.11 6.93 -7.24
C ASP A 46 8.91 6.53 -8.11
N ARG A 47 7.69 6.81 -7.63
CA ARG A 47 6.45 6.41 -8.28
C ARG A 47 5.32 7.37 -7.99
N VAL A 48 4.37 7.46 -8.92
CA VAL A 48 3.07 8.09 -8.69
C VAL A 48 1.97 7.12 -9.11
N LEU A 49 1.18 6.68 -8.13
CA LEU A 49 0.01 5.84 -8.26
C LEU A 49 -1.20 6.71 -8.61
N ASP A 50 -1.94 6.31 -9.62
CA ASP A 50 -3.20 6.94 -10.03
C ASP A 50 -4.40 6.05 -9.66
N ASP A 51 -5.62 6.55 -9.89
CA ASP A 51 -6.86 5.83 -9.57
C ASP A 51 -6.92 4.42 -10.20
N ARG A 52 -6.45 4.27 -11.45
CA ARG A 52 -6.37 2.95 -12.10
C ARG A 52 -5.45 1.99 -11.33
N THR A 53 -4.30 2.48 -10.91
CA THR A 53 -3.34 1.66 -10.14
C THR A 53 -3.83 1.39 -8.73
N LEU A 54 -4.43 2.38 -8.06
CA LEU A 54 -5.01 2.21 -6.72
C LEU A 54 -6.18 1.21 -6.73
N THR A 55 -7.04 1.28 -7.75
CA THR A 55 -8.12 0.32 -7.97
C THR A 55 -7.59 -1.10 -8.19
N SER A 56 -6.54 -1.28 -9.01
CA SER A 56 -5.96 -2.63 -9.23
C SER A 56 -5.27 -3.19 -7.98
N LEU A 57 -4.83 -2.33 -7.07
CA LEU A 57 -4.32 -2.69 -5.75
C LEU A 57 -5.42 -2.95 -4.71
N HIS A 58 -6.70 -2.81 -5.08
CA HIS A 58 -7.85 -2.87 -4.16
C HIS A 58 -7.73 -1.85 -3.01
N ALA A 59 -7.14 -0.69 -3.30
CA ALA A 59 -7.01 0.37 -2.30
C ALA A 59 -8.40 0.90 -1.92
N GLY A 60 -8.55 1.26 -0.64
CA GLY A 60 -9.81 1.83 -0.14
C GLY A 60 -10.05 3.23 -0.70
N GLY A 61 -11.31 3.59 -0.92
CA GLY A 61 -11.72 4.92 -1.42
C GLY A 61 -11.48 6.09 -0.45
N LYS A 62 -10.68 5.90 0.60
CA LYS A 62 -10.24 6.95 1.52
C LYS A 62 -8.93 7.62 1.08
N LEU A 63 -8.20 7.00 0.15
CA LEU A 63 -7.03 7.62 -0.45
C LEU A 63 -7.45 8.73 -1.41
N GLY A 64 -6.59 9.71 -1.58
CA GLY A 64 -6.73 10.79 -2.54
C GLY A 64 -6.56 10.33 -3.99
N ASP A 65 -6.59 11.31 -4.89
CA ASP A 65 -6.51 11.11 -6.34
C ASP A 65 -5.17 10.52 -6.80
N LEU A 66 -4.08 10.83 -6.10
CA LEU A 66 -2.75 10.34 -6.42
C LEU A 66 -2.04 9.94 -5.13
N VAL A 67 -1.22 8.89 -5.19
CA VAL A 67 -0.27 8.56 -4.12
C VAL A 67 1.13 8.61 -4.71
N ALA A 68 2.00 9.44 -4.14
CA ALA A 68 3.39 9.52 -4.54
C ALA A 68 4.28 8.74 -3.56
N GLU A 69 5.16 7.90 -4.09
CA GLU A 69 6.19 7.18 -3.30
C GLU A 69 7.53 7.91 -3.44
N ALA A 70 8.15 8.24 -2.32
CA ALA A 70 9.45 8.89 -2.28
C ALA A 70 10.59 7.89 -2.53
N ARG A 71 11.59 8.31 -3.30
CA ARG A 71 12.85 7.60 -3.51
C ARG A 71 13.76 7.79 -2.30
N PRO A 72 14.41 6.75 -1.75
CA PRO A 72 15.41 6.95 -0.70
C PRO A 72 16.54 7.91 -1.14
N PRO A 73 17.07 8.75 -0.22
CA PRO A 73 16.72 8.90 1.19
C PRO A 73 15.50 9.79 1.45
N TRP A 74 14.85 10.32 0.42
CA TRP A 74 13.71 11.25 0.54
C TRP A 74 12.47 10.59 1.15
N GLY A 75 11.58 11.44 1.67
CA GLY A 75 10.32 11.07 2.29
C GLY A 75 9.35 12.24 2.39
N PHE A 76 8.12 11.98 2.82
CA PHE A 76 7.07 12.97 3.03
C PHE A 76 6.98 13.44 4.50
N ALA A 77 8.02 13.23 5.30
CA ALA A 77 8.04 13.65 6.70
C ALA A 77 7.88 15.17 6.83
N LEU A 78 7.04 15.62 7.77
CA LEU A 78 6.81 17.04 8.04
C LEU A 78 8.02 17.73 8.69
N GLY A 79 9.01 16.96 9.13
CA GLY A 79 10.26 17.47 9.67
C GLY A 79 11.37 16.44 9.49
N GLU A 80 12.60 16.92 9.38
CA GLU A 80 13.79 16.10 9.36
C GLU A 80 14.16 15.75 10.82
N PRO A 81 14.21 14.45 11.19
CA PRO A 81 14.72 14.06 12.49
C PRO A 81 16.22 14.41 12.60
N PRO A 82 16.74 14.61 13.81
CA PRO A 82 18.17 14.85 14.01
C PRO A 82 19.04 13.79 13.31
N SER A 83 20.22 14.20 12.84
CA SER A 83 21.18 13.30 12.20
C SER A 83 21.42 12.04 13.05
N GLY A 84 21.48 10.87 12.38
CA GLY A 84 21.64 9.58 13.03
C GLY A 84 20.38 9.01 13.70
N ARG A 85 19.23 9.72 13.66
CA ARG A 85 17.93 9.21 14.17
C ARG A 85 16.98 8.71 13.09
N TRP A 86 17.36 8.75 11.82
CA TRP A 86 16.58 8.12 10.75
C TRP A 86 16.57 6.60 10.95
N GLY A 87 15.43 6.06 11.38
CA GLY A 87 15.14 4.64 11.35
C GLY A 87 14.73 4.16 9.95
N GLY A 88 14.53 2.84 9.81
CA GLY A 88 13.84 2.29 8.64
C GLY A 88 12.41 2.82 8.52
N ALA A 89 11.90 2.92 7.30
CA ALA A 89 10.53 3.37 7.01
C ALA A 89 9.82 2.36 6.11
N HIS A 90 8.51 2.23 6.29
CA HIS A 90 7.63 1.37 5.49
C HIS A 90 6.41 2.14 4.97
N GLY A 91 5.59 1.47 4.15
CA GLY A 91 4.33 2.00 3.61
C GLY A 91 4.31 2.14 2.09
N SER A 92 5.37 1.72 1.40
CA SER A 92 5.45 1.72 -0.07
C SER A 92 5.22 0.33 -0.65
N LEU A 93 4.97 0.26 -1.96
CA LEU A 93 4.89 -1.00 -2.70
C LEU A 93 6.23 -1.77 -2.74
N ARG A 94 7.36 -1.16 -2.35
CA ARG A 94 8.64 -1.87 -2.23
C ARG A 94 8.61 -2.90 -1.10
N GLU A 95 7.81 -2.67 -0.06
CA GLU A 95 7.68 -3.58 1.10
C GLU A 95 6.50 -4.55 0.99
N ILE A 96 5.78 -4.59 -0.15
CA ILE A 96 4.55 -5.40 -0.29
C ILE A 96 4.80 -6.93 -0.28
N LYS A 97 6.02 -7.35 -0.61
CA LYS A 97 6.40 -8.78 -0.62
C LYS A 97 6.97 -9.15 0.74
N VAL A 98 6.23 -9.99 1.47
CA VAL A 98 6.62 -10.52 2.78
C VAL A 98 6.73 -12.04 2.74
N PRO A 99 7.61 -12.66 3.55
CA PRO A 99 7.67 -14.10 3.66
C PRO A 99 6.44 -14.65 4.40
N LEU A 100 5.98 -15.84 4.00
CA LEU A 100 5.01 -16.64 4.73
C LEU A 100 5.68 -17.95 5.16
N LEU A 101 5.68 -18.22 6.46
CA LEU A 101 6.13 -19.48 7.03
C LEU A 101 5.01 -20.05 7.90
N LEU A 102 4.70 -21.33 7.70
CA LEU A 102 3.73 -22.09 8.49
C LEU A 102 4.42 -23.33 9.05
N SER A 103 4.16 -23.65 10.32
CA SER A 103 4.71 -24.82 10.99
C SER A 103 3.78 -25.26 12.11
N GLY A 104 3.76 -26.56 12.42
CA GLY A 104 2.96 -27.15 13.50
C GLY A 104 2.00 -28.23 13.04
N ALA A 105 1.05 -28.57 13.91
CA ALA A 105 0.06 -29.61 13.67
C ALA A 105 -0.77 -29.30 12.41
N GLY A 106 -0.97 -30.31 11.56
CA GLY A 106 -1.72 -30.18 10.30
C GLY A 106 -0.96 -29.51 9.15
N ILE A 107 0.24 -28.96 9.38
CA ILE A 107 1.08 -28.40 8.32
C ILE A 107 1.97 -29.49 7.73
N ARG A 108 1.85 -29.71 6.42
CA ARG A 108 2.73 -30.64 5.69
C ARG A 108 4.10 -29.98 5.45
N PRO A 109 5.21 -30.60 5.89
CA PRO A 109 6.55 -30.10 5.59
C PRO A 109 6.80 -29.99 4.08
N GLY A 110 7.54 -28.96 3.67
CA GLY A 110 7.92 -28.76 2.27
C GLY A 110 6.79 -28.25 1.35
N LEU A 111 5.57 -28.06 1.86
CA LEU A 111 4.48 -27.48 1.08
C LEU A 111 4.83 -26.04 0.66
N ARG A 112 4.73 -25.77 -0.64
CA ARG A 112 4.91 -24.43 -1.22
C ARG A 112 3.58 -23.96 -1.80
N PRO A 113 2.79 -23.16 -1.07
CA PRO A 113 1.52 -22.67 -1.60
C PRO A 113 1.76 -21.83 -2.86
N HIS A 114 0.91 -22.00 -3.88
CA HIS A 114 0.98 -21.19 -5.09
C HIS A 114 0.44 -19.78 -4.83
N ARG A 115 1.27 -18.75 -5.04
CA ARG A 115 0.93 -17.32 -4.91
C ARG A 115 0.14 -16.99 -3.62
N PRO A 116 0.69 -17.29 -2.43
CA PRO A 116 0.03 -16.97 -1.17
C PRO A 116 -0.08 -15.45 -0.99
N ARG A 117 -1.16 -15.01 -0.36
CA ARG A 117 -1.42 -13.61 -0.01
C ARG A 117 -1.65 -13.49 1.49
N LEU A 118 -1.41 -12.31 2.05
CA LEU A 118 -1.60 -12.07 3.50
C LEU A 118 -3.03 -12.38 3.96
N ILE A 119 -4.04 -12.11 3.11
CA ILE A 119 -5.45 -12.40 3.38
C ILE A 119 -5.79 -13.90 3.46
N ASP A 120 -4.88 -14.78 3.04
CA ASP A 120 -5.06 -16.23 3.10
C ASP A 120 -4.75 -16.80 4.50
N VAL A 121 -4.09 -16.02 5.37
CA VAL A 121 -3.68 -16.47 6.72
C VAL A 121 -4.89 -16.84 7.59
N ALA A 122 -5.89 -15.96 7.68
CA ALA A 122 -7.04 -16.20 8.55
C ALA A 122 -7.89 -17.42 8.12
N PRO A 123 -8.24 -17.61 6.83
CA PRO A 123 -8.89 -18.83 6.37
C PRO A 123 -8.08 -20.11 6.61
N THR A 124 -6.76 -20.05 6.42
CA THR A 124 -5.86 -21.19 6.67
C THR A 124 -5.86 -21.59 8.15
N ILE A 125 -5.78 -20.62 9.06
CA ILE A 125 -5.87 -20.89 10.51
C ILE A 125 -7.23 -21.47 10.87
N ALA A 126 -8.32 -20.92 10.33
CA ALA A 126 -9.67 -21.43 10.60
C ALA A 126 -9.82 -22.91 10.18
N ALA A 127 -9.29 -23.28 9.00
CA ALA A 127 -9.28 -24.65 8.50
C ALA A 127 -8.50 -25.60 9.42
N LEU A 128 -7.31 -25.19 9.87
CA LEU A 128 -6.50 -26.00 10.80
C LEU A 128 -7.20 -26.22 12.15
N LEU A 129 -8.01 -25.26 12.59
CA LEU A 129 -8.76 -25.34 13.85
C LEU A 129 -10.14 -26.01 13.70
N GLY A 130 -10.57 -26.38 12.49
CA GLY A 130 -11.92 -26.90 12.25
C GLY A 130 -13.04 -25.88 12.51
N THR A 131 -12.76 -24.60 12.32
CA THR A 131 -13.71 -23.50 12.57
C THR A 131 -14.07 -22.78 11.26
N ARG A 132 -15.13 -21.95 11.30
CA ARG A 132 -15.52 -21.13 10.14
C ARG A 132 -14.56 -19.95 9.99
N PRO A 133 -14.11 -19.62 8.76
CA PRO A 133 -13.32 -18.41 8.53
C PRO A 133 -14.16 -17.14 8.81
N PRO A 134 -13.52 -15.97 8.96
CA PRO A 134 -14.23 -14.69 9.01
C PRO A 134 -15.18 -14.54 7.82
N ALA A 135 -16.41 -14.09 8.05
CA ALA A 135 -17.47 -14.07 7.03
C ALA A 135 -17.10 -13.25 5.78
N GLN A 136 -16.30 -12.21 5.97
CA GLN A 136 -15.80 -11.29 4.95
C GLN A 136 -14.39 -11.62 4.45
N ALA A 137 -13.88 -12.82 4.73
CA ALA A 137 -12.55 -13.21 4.26
C ALA A 137 -12.52 -13.26 2.72
N GLN A 138 -11.51 -12.58 2.14
CA GLN A 138 -11.26 -12.56 0.69
C GLN A 138 -10.18 -13.55 0.26
N GLY A 139 -9.44 -14.08 1.23
CA GLY A 139 -8.40 -15.07 1.01
C GLY A 139 -8.96 -16.49 0.95
N ARG A 140 -8.06 -17.45 0.84
CA ARG A 140 -8.37 -18.88 0.76
C ARG A 140 -7.54 -19.68 1.75
N ASP A 141 -8.06 -20.84 2.13
CA ASP A 141 -7.28 -21.85 2.85
C ASP A 141 -6.12 -22.35 1.98
N LEU A 142 -4.92 -22.39 2.56
CA LEU A 142 -3.69 -22.86 1.93
C LEU A 142 -3.34 -24.32 2.26
N THR A 143 -4.03 -24.97 3.20
CA THR A 143 -3.75 -26.36 3.59
C THR A 143 -4.10 -27.38 2.49
N GLY A 144 -5.05 -27.03 1.61
CA GLY A 144 -5.60 -27.91 0.57
C GLY A 144 -5.07 -27.70 -0.85
N THR A 145 -4.31 -26.64 -1.15
CA THR A 145 -3.92 -26.35 -2.55
C THR A 145 -2.61 -26.99 -2.98
N HIS A 146 -2.75 -28.11 -3.71
CA HIS A 146 -1.73 -28.68 -4.58
C HIS A 146 -2.11 -28.36 -6.03
N ARG A 147 -1.29 -27.55 -6.70
CA ARG A 147 -0.98 -27.55 -8.15
C ARG A 147 -0.09 -26.36 -8.50
#